data_AF-A0A1I1WYZ9-F1
#
_entry.id   AF-A0A1I1WYZ9-F1
#
_cell.length_a   1.000
_cell.length_b   1.000
_cell.length_c   1.000
_cell.angle_alpha   90.00
_cell.angle_beta   90.00
_cell.angle_gamma   90.00
#
_symmetry.space_group_name_H-M   'P 1'
#
loop_
_entity.id
_entity.type
_entity.pdbx_description
1 polymer ?
#
loop_
_entity_poly.entity_id
_entity_poly.type
_entity_poly.pdbx_seq_one_letter_code
_entity_poly.pdbx_strand_id
1 'polypeptide(L)'
;MSNFFVNDKFKVLECMEQRQIQVNDESIVKLSQQEIADILGFTKTKVNNIVRELKENGYLTQLSSRGKYILTDIANEEINKMKNEEATK
;
A
#
# COMPACT_ATOMS: atom_id res chain seq x y z
N MET A 1 8.29 -14.54 3.55
CA MET A 1 8.50 -13.16 3.03
C MET A 1 9.24 -13.13 1.69
N SER A 2 8.67 -12.48 0.68
CA SER A 2 9.48 -11.96 -0.42
C SER A 2 10.44 -10.90 0.13
N ASN A 3 11.72 -10.92 -0.27
CA ASN A 3 12.70 -9.90 0.15
C ASN A 3 12.31 -8.47 -0.27
N PHE A 4 11.27 -8.35 -1.10
CA PHE A 4 10.74 -7.09 -1.56
C PHE A 4 10.10 -6.29 -0.42
N PHE A 5 9.26 -6.93 0.42
CA PHE A 5 8.55 -6.28 1.51
C PHE A 5 9.41 -6.13 2.77
N VAL A 6 10.40 -5.22 2.70
CA VAL A 6 11.01 -4.66 3.91
C VAL A 6 9.97 -3.87 4.72
N ASN A 7 10.17 -3.78 6.04
CA ASN A 7 9.21 -3.24 7.02
C ASN A 7 8.48 -1.96 6.54
N ASP A 8 9.20 -0.99 5.97
CA ASP A 8 8.61 0.27 5.51
C ASP A 8 7.65 0.14 4.32
N LYS A 9 7.94 -0.77 3.37
CA LYS A 9 7.05 -1.01 2.23
C LYS A 9 5.79 -1.72 2.67
N PHE A 10 5.93 -2.69 3.57
CA PHE A 10 4.78 -3.37 4.15
C PHE A 10 3.89 -2.37 4.90
N LYS A 11 4.47 -1.50 5.75
CA LYS A 11 3.73 -0.43 6.44
C LYS A 11 2.96 0.49 5.49
N VAL A 12 3.55 0.88 4.36
CA VAL A 12 2.85 1.69 3.36
C VAL A 12 1.68 0.92 2.75
N LEU A 13 1.91 -0.33 2.34
CA LEU A 13 0.87 -1.15 1.71
C LEU A 13 -0.27 -1.50 2.67
N GLU A 14 0.07 -1.84 3.92
CA GLU A 14 -0.91 -2.09 4.99
C GLU A 14 -1.70 -0.82 5.34
N CYS A 15 -1.05 0.34 5.45
CA CYS A 15 -1.72 1.62 5.67
C CYS A 15 -2.79 1.91 4.60
N MET A 16 -2.47 1.58 3.34
CA MET A 16 -3.38 1.69 2.22
C MET A 16 -4.56 0.71 2.33
N GLU A 17 -4.30 -0.56 2.62
CA GLU A 17 -5.34 -1.59 2.80
C GLU A 17 -6.34 -1.22 3.91
N GLN A 18 -5.84 -0.81 5.07
CA GLN A 18 -6.67 -0.40 6.22
C GLN A 18 -7.55 0.83 5.94
N ARG A 19 -7.24 1.59 4.88
CA ARG A 19 -7.91 2.87 4.53
C ARG A 19 -8.59 2.81 3.16
N GLN A 20 -8.82 1.61 2.65
CA GLN A 20 -9.68 1.43 1.49
C GLN A 20 -11.12 1.83 1.81
N ILE A 21 -11.80 2.36 0.80
CA ILE A 21 -13.24 2.65 0.85
C ILE A 21 -13.92 2.03 -0.38
N GLN A 22 -15.17 1.61 -0.23
CA GLN A 22 -15.99 1.12 -1.32
C GLN A 22 -16.56 2.28 -2.14
N VAL A 23 -16.33 2.27 -3.45
CA VAL A 23 -16.88 3.23 -4.42
C VAL A 23 -17.31 2.45 -5.65
N ASN A 24 -18.61 2.37 -5.93
CA ASN A 24 -19.16 1.64 -7.08
C ASN A 24 -18.62 0.21 -7.18
N ASP A 25 -18.67 -0.55 -6.08
CA ASP A 25 -18.17 -1.93 -5.95
C ASP A 25 -16.63 -2.10 -6.12
N GLU A 26 -15.88 -1.00 -6.21
CA GLU A 26 -14.41 -1.00 -6.20
C GLU A 26 -13.85 -0.57 -4.84
N SER A 27 -12.84 -1.29 -4.35
CA SER A 27 -12.09 -0.95 -3.14
C SER A 27 -10.93 0.01 -3.44
N ILE A 28 -11.09 1.29 -3.10
CA ILE A 28 -10.18 2.37 -3.50
C ILE A 28 -9.52 3.04 -2.29
N VAL A 29 -8.24 3.35 -2.41
CA VAL A 29 -7.48 4.18 -1.46
C VAL A 29 -7.48 5.62 -1.95
N LYS A 30 -8.16 6.53 -1.24
CA LYS A 30 -8.23 7.96 -1.61
C LYS A 30 -7.10 8.83 -1.04
N LEU A 31 -6.18 8.26 -0.29
CA LEU A 31 -5.07 9.00 0.30
C LEU A 31 -4.09 9.48 -0.77
N SER A 32 -3.61 10.70 -0.59
CA SER A 32 -2.41 11.21 -1.22
C SER A 32 -1.15 10.63 -0.55
N GLN A 33 -0.02 10.74 -1.24
CA GLN A 33 1.27 10.32 -0.69
C GLN A 33 1.72 11.15 0.52
N GLN A 34 1.25 12.41 0.63
CA GLN A 34 1.52 13.23 1.81
C GLN A 34 0.75 12.71 3.02
N GLU A 35 -0.55 12.42 2.87
CA GLU A 35 -1.37 11.89 3.96
C GLU A 35 -0.83 10.55 4.46
N ILE A 36 -0.40 9.66 3.54
CA ILE A 36 0.26 8.40 3.91
C ILE A 36 1.55 8.65 4.70
N ALA A 37 2.34 9.65 4.28
CA ALA A 37 3.57 10.02 4.97
C ALA A 37 3.29 10.51 6.40
N ASP A 38 2.29 11.39 6.55
CA ASP A 38 1.89 11.94 7.85
C ASP A 38 1.37 10.85 8.79
N ILE A 39 0.55 9.91 8.27
CA ILE A 39 0.03 8.77 9.04
C ILE A 39 1.15 7.86 9.56
N LEU A 40 2.17 7.60 8.75
CA LEU A 40 3.26 6.66 9.07
C LEU A 40 4.47 7.31 9.74
N GLY A 41 4.48 8.64 9.89
CA GLY A 41 5.66 9.38 10.35
C GLY A 41 6.84 9.29 9.38
N PHE A 42 6.57 9.14 8.09
CA PHE A 42 7.57 9.10 7.03
C PHE A 42 7.72 10.45 6.33
N THR A 43 8.81 10.62 5.58
CA THR A 43 8.91 11.74 4.65
C THR A 43 8.09 11.45 3.39
N LYS A 44 7.54 12.49 2.77
CA LYS A 44 6.84 12.37 1.48
C LYS A 44 7.72 11.70 0.43
N THR A 45 9.01 12.07 0.34
CA THR A 45 9.96 11.48 -0.61
C THR A 45 10.09 9.96 -0.44
N LYS A 46 10.15 9.48 0.80
CA LYS A 46 10.19 8.04 1.10
C LYS A 46 8.92 7.34 0.61
N VAL A 47 7.74 7.89 0.91
CA VAL A 47 6.47 7.34 0.43
C VAL A 47 6.38 7.37 -1.09
N ASN A 48 6.83 8.44 -1.75
CA ASN A 48 6.83 8.52 -3.21
C ASN A 48 7.65 7.39 -3.85
N ASN A 49 8.84 7.13 -3.31
CA ASN A 49 9.71 6.04 -3.80
C ASN A 49 9.06 4.68 -3.58
N ILE A 50 8.52 4.42 -2.38
CA ILE A 50 7.82 3.17 -2.07
C ILE A 50 6.62 2.96 -2.99
N VAL A 51 5.77 3.98 -3.18
CA VAL A 51 4.61 3.90 -4.06
C VAL A 51 5.03 3.67 -5.51
N ARG A 52 6.13 4.27 -5.97
CA ARG A 52 6.69 3.98 -7.29
C ARG A 52 7.07 2.51 -7.41
N GLU A 53 7.83 1.98 -6.46
CA GLU A 53 8.26 0.57 -6.47
C GLU A 53 7.05 -0.38 -6.40
N LEU A 54 6.04 -0.08 -5.57
CA LEU A 54 4.81 -0.88 -5.48
C LEU A 54 4.05 -0.92 -6.82
N LYS A 55 3.98 0.20 -7.56
CA LYS A 55 3.39 0.24 -8.90
C LYS A 55 4.21 -0.54 -9.91
N GLU A 56 5.53 -0.35 -9.92
CA GLU A 56 6.45 -1.03 -10.85
C GLU A 56 6.43 -2.55 -10.69
N ASN A 57 6.15 -3.04 -9.47
CA ASN A 57 6.04 -4.47 -9.16
C ASN A 57 4.58 -4.99 -9.20
N GLY A 58 3.62 -4.19 -9.69
CA GLY A 58 2.24 -4.64 -9.93
C GLY A 58 1.36 -4.75 -8.69
N TYR A 59 1.76 -4.18 -7.54
CA TYR A 59 0.98 -4.19 -6.30
C TYR A 59 -0.08 -3.08 -6.27
N LEU A 60 0.13 -2.00 -7.01
CA LEU A 60 -0.77 -0.84 -7.03
C LEU A 60 -1.09 -0.40 -8.45
N THR A 61 -2.37 -0.11 -8.68
CA THR A 61 -2.84 0.62 -9.86
C THR A 61 -3.23 2.03 -9.43
N GLN A 62 -2.67 3.05 -10.07
CA GLN A 62 -2.99 4.45 -9.78
C GLN A 62 -4.05 4.95 -10.77
N LEU A 63 -5.19 5.41 -10.26
CA LEU A 63 -6.33 5.87 -11.04
C LEU A 63 -6.33 7.39 -11.29
N SER A 64 -5.47 8.16 -10.61
CA SER A 64 -5.37 9.61 -10.79
C SER A 64 -3.95 10.11 -10.56
N SER A 65 -3.61 11.29 -11.07
CA SER A 65 -2.28 11.88 -10.85
C SER A 65 -1.97 12.24 -9.40
N ARG A 66 -2.99 12.37 -8.53
CA ARG A 66 -2.85 12.72 -7.10
C ARG A 66 -3.60 11.75 -6.20
N GLY A 67 -2.99 10.60 -5.92
CA GLY A 67 -3.61 9.55 -5.12
C GLY A 67 -4.60 8.71 -5.92
N LYS A 68 -5.59 8.14 -5.23
CA LYS A 68 -6.57 7.20 -5.79
C LYS A 68 -5.89 5.92 -6.31
N TYR A 69 -5.70 4.95 -5.42
CA TYR A 69 -5.06 3.67 -5.74
C TYR A 69 -6.04 2.51 -5.62
N ILE A 70 -5.82 1.47 -6.41
CA ILE A 70 -6.37 0.12 -6.23
C ILE A 70 -5.23 -0.80 -5.83
N LEU A 71 -5.44 -1.58 -4.78
CA LEU A 71 -4.57 -2.72 -4.45
C LEU A 71 -4.94 -3.87 -5.37
N THR A 72 -3.94 -4.45 -6.03
CA THR A 72 -4.16 -5.61 -6.91
C THR A 72 -4.34 -6.88 -6.10
N ASP A 73 -4.82 -7.95 -6.74
CA ASP A 73 -4.95 -9.26 -6.09
C ASP A 73 -3.61 -9.76 -5.52
N ILE A 74 -2.51 -9.53 -6.25
CA ILE A 74 -1.16 -9.86 -5.81
C ILE A 74 -0.80 -9.11 -4.52
N ALA A 75 -1.20 -7.84 -4.37
CA ALA A 75 -1.00 -7.09 -3.14
C ALA A 75 -1.79 -7.69 -1.98
N ASN A 76 -3.07 -8.02 -2.20
CA ASN A 76 -3.92 -8.60 -1.17
C ASN A 76 -3.41 -9.97 -0.70
N GLU A 77 -2.96 -10.82 -1.62
CA GLU A 77 -2.32 -12.10 -1.29
C GLU A 77 -1.07 -11.92 -0.42
N GLU A 78 -0.19 -10.99 -0.77
CA GLU A 78 1.04 -10.75 -0.02
C GLU A 78 0.76 -10.16 1.37
N ILE A 79 -0.21 -9.24 1.50
CA ILE A 79 -0.66 -8.71 2.81
C ILE A 79 -1.17 -9.84 3.69
N ASN A 80 -2.01 -10.73 3.16
CA ASN A 80 -2.55 -11.86 3.91
C ASN A 80 -1.45 -12.82 4.38
N LYS A 81 -0.45 -13.10 3.53
CA LYS A 81 0.72 -13.91 3.93
C LYS A 81 1.48 -13.24 5.07
N MET A 82 1.74 -11.94 4.99
CA MET A 82 2.48 -11.18 6.02
C MET A 82 1.73 -11.11 7.35
N LYS A 83 0.42 -10.81 7.34
CA LYS A 83 -0.41 -10.76 8.56
C LYS A 83 -0.48 -12.13 9.27
N ASN A 84 -0.56 -13.23 8.51
CA ASN A 84 -0.58 -14.58 9.08
C ASN A 84 0.78 -14.99 9.69
N GLU A 85 1.90 -14.58 9.07
CA GLU A 85 3.25 -14.79 9.60
C GLU A 85 3.53 -13.96 10.88
N GLU A 86 2.93 -12.77 11.02
CA GLU A 86 3.02 -11.97 12.25
C GLU A 86 2.19 -12.57 13.40
N ALA A 87 1.02 -13.12 13.11
CA ALA A 87 0.15 -13.74 14.13
C ALA A 87 0.70 -15.07 14.70
N THR A 88 1.73 -15.66 14.08
CA THR A 88 2.38 -16.90 14.54
C THR A 88 3.69 -16.67 15.32
N LYS A 89 4.09 -15.41 15.53
CA LYS A 89 5.24 -15.04 16.36
C LYS A 89 4.80 -14.53 17.73
#